data_AF-A0A075UV67-F1
#
_entry.id   AF-A0A075UV67-F1
#
_cell.length_a   1.000
_cell.length_b   1.000
_cell.length_c   1.000
_cell.angle_alpha   90.00
_cell.angle_beta   90.00
_cell.angle_gamma   90.00
#
_symmetry.space_group_name_H-M   'P 1'
#
loop_
_entity.id
_entity.type
_entity.pdbx_description
1 polymer ?
#
loop_
_entity_poly.entity_id
_entity_poly.type
_entity_poly.pdbx_seq_one_letter_code
_entity_poly.pdbx_strand_id
1 'polypeptide(L)'
;MTALPRGGRPAEALAAVEASIEDRWRLFLAEYGVSPGTTEETDLAESVVDDTSVFEWRIVDAAYDRLTCADCGSHLGSGPVGCDKCDQADGFRFAAIETDRPATPPGTEHGLRVATAVARARHRHGARARCGFELGLPLLLGGQLPGTAQAQAYRAAIDKLTEEECERVTSFEEIPGISSRRVR
;
A
#
# COMPACT_ATOMS: atom_id res chain seq x y z
N MET A 1 -11.86 -0.05 -17.44
CA MET A 1 -11.92 1.25 -16.73
C MET A 1 -10.91 1.19 -15.61
N THR A 2 -9.84 1.98 -15.68
CA THR A 2 -8.91 2.11 -14.55
C THR A 2 -9.73 2.66 -13.39
N ALA A 3 -9.79 1.92 -12.27
CA ALA A 3 -10.48 2.41 -11.10
C ALA A 3 -9.82 3.76 -10.72
N LEU A 4 -10.60 4.83 -10.60
CA LEU A 4 -10.09 6.13 -10.13
C LEU A 4 -9.71 5.99 -8.66
N PRO A 5 -8.60 6.56 -8.18
CA PRO A 5 -8.19 6.43 -6.78
C PRO A 5 -9.36 6.81 -5.86
N ARG A 6 -9.60 5.99 -4.83
CA ARG A 6 -10.65 6.24 -3.84
C ARG A 6 -10.38 7.59 -3.18
N GLY A 7 -11.37 8.49 -3.20
CA GLY A 7 -11.26 9.81 -2.57
C GLY A 7 -11.46 9.79 -1.04
N GLY A 8 -11.46 10.97 -0.43
CA GLY A 8 -11.74 11.14 1.01
C GLY A 8 -10.60 10.67 1.92
N ARG A 9 -10.95 10.24 3.14
CA ARG A 9 -9.97 9.82 4.17
C ARG A 9 -8.97 8.76 3.70
N PRO A 10 -9.35 7.75 2.88
CA PRO A 10 -8.41 6.79 2.31
C PRO A 10 -7.32 7.43 1.42
N ALA A 11 -7.68 8.38 0.56
CA ALA A 11 -6.70 9.11 -0.26
C ALA A 11 -5.76 9.97 0.59
N GLU A 12 -6.30 10.67 1.59
CA GLU A 12 -5.49 11.46 2.53
C GLU A 12 -4.51 10.58 3.31
N ALA A 13 -4.96 9.41 3.77
CA ALA A 13 -4.11 8.46 4.47
C ALA A 13 -3.04 7.86 3.54
N LEU A 14 -3.38 7.51 2.30
CA LEU A 14 -2.40 7.04 1.32
C LEU A 14 -1.33 8.09 1.06
N ALA A 15 -1.72 9.35 0.80
CA ALA A 15 -0.79 10.44 0.57
C ALA A 15 0.15 10.67 1.77
N ALA A 16 -0.37 10.54 3.00
CA ALA A 16 0.46 10.64 4.20
C ALA A 16 1.44 9.46 4.34
N VAL A 17 1.05 8.24 3.96
CA VAL A 17 1.96 7.09 3.94
C VAL A 17 3.03 7.28 2.86
N GLU A 18 2.67 7.73 1.66
CA GLU A 18 3.61 8.01 0.57
C GLU A 18 4.63 9.09 0.96
N ALA A 19 4.19 10.15 1.63
CA ALA A 19 5.09 11.14 2.20
C ALA A 19 6.05 10.51 3.23
N SER A 20 5.58 9.58 4.07
CA SER A 20 6.44 8.88 5.03
C SER A 20 7.47 7.95 4.37
N ILE A 21 7.13 7.37 3.21
CA ILE A 21 8.05 6.56 2.38
C ILE A 21 9.16 7.45 1.83
N GLU A 22 8.79 8.57 1.22
CA GLU A 22 9.75 9.56 0.70
C GLU A 22 10.66 10.12 1.80
N ASP A 23 10.09 10.46 2.96
CA ASP A 23 10.85 10.96 4.11
C ASP A 23 11.86 9.93 4.61
N ARG A 24 11.47 8.64 4.69
CA ARG A 24 12.39 7.59 5.13
C ARG A 24 13.51 7.39 4.11
N TRP A 25 13.22 7.44 2.82
CA TRP A 25 14.22 7.33 1.76
C TRP A 25 15.24 8.47 1.82
N ARG A 26 14.78 9.71 1.98
CA ARG A 26 15.66 10.88 2.11
C ARG A 26 16.59 10.78 3.32
N LEU A 27 16.11 10.24 4.45
CA LEU A 27 16.95 9.96 5.62
C LEU A 27 17.97 8.86 5.32
N PHE A 28 17.54 7.78 4.67
CA PHE A 28 18.41 6.68 4.26
C PHE A 28 19.53 7.14 3.31
N LEU A 29 19.23 8.00 2.33
CA LEU A 29 20.25 8.61 1.47
C LEU A 29 21.28 9.41 2.28
N ALA A 30 20.81 10.22 3.25
CA ALA A 30 21.69 11.00 4.10
C ALA A 30 22.59 10.13 5.00
N GLU A 31 22.09 8.99 5.50
CA GLU A 31 22.85 8.01 6.28
C GLU A 31 24.03 7.44 5.47
N TYR A 32 23.87 7.27 4.16
CA TYR A 32 24.90 6.77 3.23
C TYR A 32 25.68 7.89 2.52
N GLY A 33 25.39 9.17 2.79
CA GLY A 33 26.04 10.31 2.16
C GLY A 33 25.74 10.45 0.65
N VAL A 34 24.62 9.90 0.18
CA VAL A 34 24.19 9.93 -1.21
C VAL A 34 23.29 11.13 -1.47
N SER A 35 23.49 11.80 -2.61
CA SER A 35 22.64 12.94 -3.02
C SER A 35 21.46 12.46 -3.88
N PRO A 36 20.24 13.01 -3.71
CA PRO A 36 19.11 12.68 -4.56
C PRO A 36 19.34 13.03 -6.03
N GLY A 37 18.72 12.28 -6.95
CA GLY A 37 18.78 12.42 -8.39
C GLY A 37 20.09 11.96 -9.03
N THR A 38 20.96 11.28 -8.29
CA THR A 38 22.28 10.85 -8.76
C THR A 38 22.30 9.39 -9.20
N THR A 39 23.34 8.99 -9.93
CA THR A 39 23.55 7.57 -10.26
C THR A 39 23.78 6.75 -8.99
N GLU A 40 24.46 7.32 -8.00
CA GLU A 40 24.67 6.70 -6.69
C GLU A 40 23.35 6.41 -5.94
N GLU A 41 22.30 7.23 -6.12
CA GLU A 41 20.96 6.92 -5.59
C GLU A 41 20.38 5.67 -6.27
N THR A 42 20.59 5.53 -7.58
CA THR A 42 20.10 4.38 -8.33
C THR A 42 20.84 3.12 -7.91
N ASP A 43 22.18 3.16 -7.81
CA ASP A 43 23.01 2.04 -7.35
C ASP A 43 22.63 1.61 -5.93
N LEU A 44 22.31 2.57 -5.05
CA LEU A 44 21.83 2.28 -3.70
C LEU A 44 20.44 1.64 -3.72
N ALA A 45 19.51 2.11 -4.57
CA ALA A 45 18.20 1.50 -4.74
C ALA A 45 18.30 0.07 -5.28
N GLU A 46 19.20 -0.19 -6.24
CA GLU A 46 19.51 -1.53 -6.74
C GLU A 46 20.01 -2.45 -5.62
N SER A 47 20.92 -1.95 -4.78
CA SER A 47 21.43 -2.68 -3.62
C SER A 47 20.33 -3.03 -2.61
N VAL A 48 19.35 -2.14 -2.41
CA VAL A 48 18.21 -2.39 -1.52
C VAL A 48 17.29 -3.49 -2.06
N VAL A 49 17.01 -3.51 -3.37
CA VAL A 49 16.09 -4.50 -3.95
C VAL A 49 16.76 -5.87 -4.16
N ASP A 50 18.10 -5.94 -4.18
CA ASP A 50 18.87 -7.20 -4.26
C ASP A 50 18.67 -8.06 -3.00
N ASP A 51 18.62 -7.44 -1.82
CA ASP A 51 18.24 -8.11 -0.57
C ASP A 51 17.24 -7.26 0.24
N THR A 52 15.96 -7.38 -0.13
CA THR A 52 14.88 -6.68 0.59
C THR A 52 14.75 -7.06 2.06
N SER A 53 15.26 -8.23 2.47
CA SER A 53 15.01 -8.80 3.81
C SER A 53 15.77 -8.12 4.95
N VAL A 54 16.77 -7.30 4.62
CA VAL A 54 17.59 -6.58 5.59
C VAL A 54 17.19 -5.11 5.76
N PHE A 55 16.20 -4.63 4.98
CA PHE A 55 15.76 -3.24 4.99
C PHE A 55 14.32 -3.10 5.50
N GLU A 56 14.02 -1.96 6.13
CA GLU A 56 12.66 -1.61 6.50
C GLU A 56 11.81 -1.36 5.26
N TRP A 57 10.54 -1.75 5.32
CA TRP A 57 9.68 -1.76 4.15
C TRP A 57 9.51 -0.41 3.44
N ARG A 58 9.54 0.72 4.16
CA ARG A 58 9.46 2.05 3.54
C ARG A 58 10.69 2.36 2.68
N ILE A 59 11.86 1.84 3.06
CA ILE A 59 13.08 1.94 2.25
C ILE A 59 12.94 1.07 1.01
N VAL A 60 12.44 -0.16 1.16
CA VAL A 60 12.22 -1.09 0.04
C VAL A 60 11.21 -0.55 -0.97
N ASP A 61 10.07 -0.05 -0.51
CA ASP A 61 9.04 0.55 -1.38
C ASP A 61 9.57 1.80 -2.09
N ALA A 62 10.34 2.65 -1.39
CA ALA A 62 10.98 3.80 -2.02
C ALA A 62 12.01 3.38 -3.07
N ALA A 63 12.84 2.37 -2.79
CA ALA A 63 13.82 1.86 -3.75
C ALA A 63 13.14 1.36 -5.03
N TYR A 64 12.04 0.60 -4.91
CA TYR A 64 11.24 0.19 -6.07
C TYR A 64 10.70 1.38 -6.88
N ASP A 65 10.30 2.48 -6.21
CA ASP A 65 9.84 3.71 -6.87
C ASP A 65 10.96 4.40 -7.69
N ARG A 66 12.25 4.13 -7.41
CA ARG A 66 13.40 4.71 -8.14
C ARG A 66 13.82 3.88 -9.34
N LEU A 67 13.48 2.60 -9.35
CA LEU A 67 13.90 1.68 -10.39
C LEU A 67 12.83 1.53 -11.46
N THR A 68 13.27 1.49 -12.72
CA THR A 68 12.39 1.24 -13.86
C THR A 68 12.52 -0.21 -14.31
N CYS A 69 11.39 -0.90 -14.50
CA CYS A 69 11.38 -2.24 -15.06
C CYS A 69 11.84 -2.20 -16.53
N ALA A 70 12.92 -2.91 -16.84
CA ALA A 70 13.46 -2.98 -18.20
C ALA A 70 12.50 -3.63 -19.22
N ASP A 71 11.50 -4.41 -18.77
CA ASP A 71 10.61 -5.16 -19.66
C ASP A 71 9.35 -4.36 -20.03
N CYS A 72 8.76 -3.64 -19.06
CA CYS A 72 7.50 -2.91 -19.28
C CYS A 72 7.62 -1.39 -19.15
N GLY A 73 8.79 -0.86 -18.76
CA GLY A 73 9.05 0.58 -18.62
C GLY A 73 8.31 1.27 -17.47
N SER A 74 7.57 0.53 -16.63
CA SER A 74 6.93 1.07 -15.42
C SER A 74 7.93 1.08 -14.25
N HIS A 75 7.61 1.77 -13.16
CA HIS A 75 8.34 1.57 -11.90
C HIS A 75 8.33 0.08 -11.51
N LEU A 76 9.46 -0.42 -11.01
CA LEU A 76 9.65 -1.84 -10.73
C LEU A 76 8.64 -2.30 -9.67
N GLY A 77 7.90 -3.37 -9.97
CA GLY A 77 6.81 -3.86 -9.10
C GLY A 77 5.44 -3.18 -9.31
N SER A 78 5.36 -2.14 -10.15
CA SER A 78 4.10 -1.41 -10.43
C SER A 78 3.54 -1.66 -11.83
N GLY A 79 4.23 -2.45 -12.65
CA GLY A 79 3.82 -2.77 -14.03
C GLY A 79 2.52 -3.58 -14.14
N PRO A 80 2.09 -3.89 -15.38
CA PRO A 80 0.89 -4.69 -15.63
C PRO A 80 1.04 -6.11 -15.05
N VAL A 81 -0.09 -6.75 -14.74
CA VAL A 81 -0.13 -8.17 -14.35
C VAL A 81 0.40 -9.02 -15.50
N GLY A 82 1.26 -10.00 -15.19
CA GLY A 82 1.90 -10.86 -16.19
C GLY A 82 3.23 -10.33 -16.72
N CYS A 83 3.75 -9.24 -16.15
CA CYS A 83 5.15 -8.85 -16.35
C CYS A 83 6.00 -9.54 -15.28
N ASP A 84 6.74 -10.58 -15.65
CA ASP A 84 7.48 -11.44 -14.71
C ASP A 84 8.36 -10.66 -13.72
N LYS A 85 9.11 -9.66 -14.19
CA LYS A 85 9.95 -8.82 -13.31
C LYS A 85 9.13 -7.99 -12.32
N CYS A 86 8.02 -7.41 -12.76
CA CYS A 86 7.16 -6.64 -11.86
C CYS A 86 6.41 -7.55 -10.90
N ASP A 87 5.95 -8.72 -11.34
CA ASP A 87 5.24 -9.68 -10.49
C ASP A 87 6.18 -10.25 -9.42
N GLN A 88 7.44 -10.52 -9.78
CA GLN A 88 8.47 -10.92 -8.83
C GLN A 88 8.82 -9.82 -7.83
N ALA A 89 9.04 -8.58 -8.30
CA ALA A 89 9.33 -7.44 -7.42
C ALA A 89 8.17 -7.12 -6.46
N ASP A 90 6.92 -7.19 -6.95
CA ASP A 90 5.71 -7.04 -6.12
C ASP A 90 5.58 -8.16 -5.08
N GLY A 91 6.12 -9.36 -5.35
CA GLY A 91 6.23 -10.42 -4.35
C GLY A 91 7.33 -10.19 -3.32
N PHE A 92 8.54 -9.82 -3.77
CA PHE A 92 9.71 -9.71 -2.88
C PHE A 92 9.65 -8.56 -1.89
N ARG A 93 8.93 -7.46 -2.18
CA ARG A 93 8.69 -6.40 -1.18
C ARG A 93 8.11 -6.92 0.14
N PHE A 94 7.45 -8.08 0.14
CA PHE A 94 6.90 -8.70 1.35
C PHE A 94 7.93 -9.39 2.25
N ALA A 95 9.19 -9.50 1.85
CA ALA A 95 10.28 -9.96 2.71
C ALA A 95 10.87 -8.83 3.59
N ALA A 96 10.53 -7.58 3.32
CA ALA A 96 11.06 -6.43 4.05
C ALA A 96 10.71 -6.44 5.54
N ILE A 97 11.57 -5.82 6.34
CA ILE A 97 11.41 -5.72 7.80
C ILE A 97 10.23 -4.81 8.12
N GLU A 98 9.37 -5.29 9.02
CA GLU A 98 8.23 -4.56 9.57
C GLU A 98 8.47 -4.30 11.05
N THR A 99 8.74 -3.04 11.39
CA THR A 99 8.92 -2.61 12.78
C THR A 99 7.70 -1.81 13.21
N ASP A 100 6.81 -2.41 14.01
CA ASP A 100 5.65 -1.69 14.55
C ASP A 100 6.06 -0.45 15.34
N ARG A 101 5.29 0.62 15.20
CA ARG A 101 5.50 1.85 15.95
C ARG A 101 5.29 1.60 17.45
N PRO A 102 5.97 2.36 18.33
CA PRO A 102 5.73 2.24 19.77
C PRO A 102 4.24 2.40 20.10
N ALA A 103 3.76 1.56 21.02
CA ALA A 103 2.38 1.53 21.50
C ALA A 103 1.29 1.20 20.44
N THR A 104 1.65 0.71 19.25
CA THR A 104 0.67 0.10 18.32
C THR A 104 0.56 -1.41 18.53
N PRO A 105 -0.60 -2.03 18.25
CA PRO A 105 -0.73 -3.49 18.25
C PRO A 105 0.27 -4.15 17.29
N PRO A 106 0.79 -5.35 17.61
CA PRO A 106 1.63 -6.11 16.69
C PRO A 106 0.95 -6.36 15.34
N GLY A 107 1.67 -6.17 14.24
CA GLY A 107 1.20 -6.34 12.86
C GLY A 107 0.49 -5.11 12.28
N THR A 108 0.56 -3.96 12.94
CA THR A 108 -0.01 -2.71 12.41
C THR A 108 0.75 -2.23 11.18
N GLU A 109 2.08 -2.26 11.21
CA GLU A 109 2.91 -1.88 10.06
C GLU A 109 2.79 -2.88 8.92
N HIS A 110 2.62 -4.17 9.23
CA HIS A 110 2.25 -5.19 8.24
C HIS A 110 0.96 -4.81 7.51
N GLY A 111 -0.10 -4.53 8.27
CA GLY A 111 -1.38 -4.13 7.70
C GLY A 111 -1.26 -2.84 6.87
N LEU A 112 -0.52 -1.85 7.35
CA LEU A 112 -0.30 -0.58 6.67
C LEU A 112 0.40 -0.79 5.32
N ARG A 113 1.46 -1.59 5.30
CA ARG A 113 2.21 -1.91 4.08
C ARG A 113 1.36 -2.66 3.06
N VAL A 114 0.67 -3.73 3.49
CA VAL A 114 -0.24 -4.49 2.60
C VAL A 114 -1.30 -3.56 2.02
N ALA A 115 -1.90 -2.71 2.83
CA ALA A 115 -2.93 -1.79 2.38
C ALA A 115 -2.40 -0.75 1.39
N THR A 116 -1.20 -0.22 1.61
CA THR A 116 -0.51 0.69 0.69
C THR A 116 -0.18 0.01 -0.64
N ALA A 117 0.36 -1.20 -0.62
CA ALA A 117 0.65 -1.97 -1.84
C ALA A 117 -0.62 -2.18 -2.69
N VAL A 118 -1.74 -2.57 -2.04
CA VAL A 118 -3.03 -2.73 -2.71
C VAL A 118 -3.54 -1.41 -3.31
N ALA A 119 -3.40 -0.31 -2.57
CA ALA A 119 -3.85 1.01 -3.00
C ALA A 119 -3.00 1.60 -4.15
N ARG A 120 -1.70 1.28 -4.20
CA ARG A 120 -0.80 1.66 -5.30
C ARG A 120 -1.04 0.81 -6.56
N ALA A 121 -1.33 -0.48 -6.39
CA ALA A 121 -1.45 -1.43 -7.49
C ALA A 121 -2.89 -1.90 -7.74
N ARG A 122 -3.85 -0.97 -7.80
CA ARG A 122 -5.29 -1.27 -7.86
C ARG A 122 -5.69 -2.18 -9.02
N HIS A 123 -4.98 -2.14 -10.14
CA HIS A 123 -5.21 -3.03 -11.29
C HIS A 123 -4.93 -4.51 -10.99
N ARG A 124 -4.19 -4.82 -9.93
CA ARG A 124 -3.81 -6.18 -9.52
C ARG A 124 -4.83 -6.84 -8.57
N HIS A 125 -5.79 -6.08 -8.05
CA HIS A 125 -6.70 -6.54 -7.00
C HIS A 125 -8.16 -6.41 -7.40
N GLY A 126 -9.05 -7.23 -6.82
CA GLY A 126 -10.50 -7.11 -7.03
C GLY A 126 -11.11 -5.94 -6.22
N ALA A 127 -12.26 -5.40 -6.68
CA ALA A 127 -12.90 -4.22 -6.08
C ALA A 127 -13.15 -4.34 -4.56
N ARG A 128 -13.55 -5.51 -4.08
CA ARG A 128 -13.80 -5.75 -2.65
C ARG A 128 -12.52 -5.78 -1.81
N ALA A 129 -11.43 -6.36 -2.34
CA ALA A 129 -10.13 -6.37 -1.67
C ALA A 129 -9.60 -4.95 -1.55
N ARG A 130 -9.60 -4.19 -2.66
CA ARG A 130 -9.29 -2.76 -2.66
C ARG A 130 -10.10 -2.00 -1.62
N CYS A 131 -11.41 -2.23 -1.59
CA CYS A 131 -12.31 -1.61 -0.62
C CYS A 131 -11.91 -1.86 0.83
N GLY A 132 -11.68 -3.11 1.23
CA GLY A 132 -11.29 -3.42 2.60
C GLY A 132 -9.98 -2.77 3.01
N PHE A 133 -8.95 -2.87 2.17
CA PHE A 133 -7.62 -2.36 2.47
C PHE A 133 -7.57 -0.83 2.45
N GLU A 134 -8.15 -0.18 1.43
CA GLU A 134 -8.16 1.28 1.31
C GLU A 134 -8.98 1.93 2.44
N LEU A 135 -10.13 1.35 2.84
CA LEU A 135 -10.89 1.84 4.00
C LEU A 135 -10.16 1.62 5.34
N GLY A 136 -9.26 0.63 5.40
CA GLY A 136 -8.43 0.36 6.57
C GLY A 136 -7.23 1.31 6.73
N LEU A 137 -6.75 1.92 5.64
CA LEU A 137 -5.57 2.80 5.66
C LEU A 137 -5.61 3.88 6.75
N PRO A 138 -6.69 4.66 6.92
CA PRO A 138 -6.73 5.71 7.95
C PRO A 138 -6.61 5.15 9.38
N LEU A 139 -7.15 3.96 9.64
CA LEU A 139 -7.07 3.31 10.95
C LEU A 139 -5.65 2.83 11.24
N LEU A 140 -5.04 2.15 10.27
CA LEU A 140 -3.67 1.63 10.35
C LEU A 140 -2.64 2.76 10.50
N LEU A 141 -2.81 3.84 9.72
CA LEU A 141 -1.99 5.04 9.85
C LEU A 141 -2.09 5.65 11.25
N GLY A 142 -3.30 5.65 11.82
CA GLY A 142 -3.59 6.06 13.20
C GLY A 142 -3.12 5.09 14.29
N GLY A 143 -2.46 3.98 13.93
CA GLY A 143 -1.94 3.00 14.89
C GLY A 143 -2.98 1.99 15.40
N GLN A 144 -4.10 1.85 14.69
CA GLN A 144 -5.18 0.94 15.04
C GLN A 144 -5.19 -0.27 14.09
N LEU A 145 -5.22 -1.47 14.68
CA LEU A 145 -5.39 -2.72 13.95
C LEU A 145 -6.73 -3.35 14.32
N PRO A 146 -7.66 -3.54 13.35
CA PRO A 146 -8.93 -4.23 13.63
C PRO A 146 -8.69 -5.64 14.17
N GLY A 147 -9.36 -5.99 15.27
CA GLY A 147 -9.38 -7.37 15.74
C GLY A 147 -10.10 -8.29 14.74
N THR A 148 -9.90 -9.61 14.87
CA THR A 148 -10.47 -10.60 13.93
C THR A 148 -11.99 -10.45 13.74
N ALA A 149 -12.75 -10.29 14.82
CA ALA A 149 -14.20 -10.12 14.75
C ALA A 149 -14.60 -8.84 14.00
N GLN A 150 -13.85 -7.75 14.20
CA GLN A 150 -14.09 -6.48 13.51
C GLN A 150 -13.74 -6.59 12.03
N ALA A 151 -12.62 -7.21 11.68
CA ALA A 151 -12.24 -7.47 10.30
C ALA A 151 -13.27 -8.33 9.56
N GLN A 152 -13.81 -9.36 10.21
CA GLN A 152 -14.89 -10.19 9.67
C GLN A 152 -16.19 -9.39 9.46
N ALA A 153 -16.55 -8.53 10.41
CA ALA A 153 -17.71 -7.66 10.29
C ALA A 153 -17.57 -6.67 9.12
N TYR A 154 -16.39 -6.06 8.95
CA TYR A 154 -16.09 -5.20 7.80
C TYR A 154 -16.18 -5.95 6.48
N ARG A 155 -15.60 -7.15 6.41
CA ARG A 155 -15.69 -8.00 5.22
C ARG A 155 -17.15 -8.32 4.87
N ALA A 156 -17.94 -8.76 5.85
CA ALA A 156 -19.35 -9.08 5.64
C ALA A 156 -20.18 -7.86 5.21
N ALA A 157 -19.81 -6.65 5.64
CA ALA A 157 -20.45 -5.42 5.19
C ALA A 157 -20.07 -5.09 3.72
N ILE A 158 -18.78 -5.21 3.36
CA ILE A 158 -18.29 -4.99 1.99
C ILE A 158 -18.88 -6.00 1.01
N ASP A 159 -19.04 -7.26 1.41
CA ASP A 159 -19.59 -8.31 0.53
C ASP A 159 -21.03 -8.00 0.07
N LYS A 160 -21.76 -7.12 0.76
CA LYS A 160 -23.11 -6.66 0.38
C LYS A 160 -23.12 -5.56 -0.68
N LEU A 161 -21.98 -4.95 -0.96
CA LEU A 161 -21.82 -3.86 -1.94
C LEU A 161 -21.68 -4.42 -3.36
N THR A 162 -22.12 -3.65 -4.36
CA THR A 162 -21.66 -3.81 -5.74
C THR A 162 -20.20 -3.40 -5.88
N GLU A 163 -19.59 -3.75 -7.01
CA GLU A 163 -18.25 -3.26 -7.33
C GLU A 163 -18.22 -1.74 -7.45
N GLU A 164 -19.22 -1.13 -8.08
CA GLU A 164 -19.33 0.33 -8.19
C GLU A 164 -19.47 1.01 -6.83
N GLU A 165 -20.25 0.43 -5.91
CA GLU A 165 -20.37 0.94 -4.54
C GLU A 165 -19.06 0.78 -3.77
N CYS A 166 -18.34 -0.33 -3.97
CA CYS A 166 -17.01 -0.52 -3.41
C CYS A 166 -16.05 0.58 -3.83
N GLU A 167 -16.14 1.10 -5.06
CA GLU A 167 -15.28 2.18 -5.54
C GLU A 167 -15.66 3.57 -5.00
N ARG A 168 -16.87 3.75 -4.45
CA ARG A 168 -17.38 5.07 -4.02
C ARG A 168 -17.32 5.30 -2.52
N VAL A 169 -17.39 4.25 -1.70
CA VAL A 169 -17.36 4.40 -0.23
C VAL A 169 -16.01 4.90 0.26
N THR A 170 -16.03 5.86 1.18
CA THR A 170 -14.81 6.48 1.74
C THR A 170 -14.59 6.17 3.21
N SER A 171 -15.52 5.46 3.86
CA SER A 171 -15.40 5.03 5.25
C SER A 171 -16.20 3.75 5.52
N PHE A 172 -15.87 3.01 6.58
CA PHE A 172 -16.65 1.83 6.99
C PHE A 172 -18.05 2.24 7.50
N GLU A 173 -18.17 3.44 8.07
CA GLU A 173 -19.39 4.02 8.63
C GLU A 173 -20.44 4.34 7.56
N GLU A 174 -20.04 4.58 6.32
CA GLU A 174 -20.95 4.83 5.19
C GLU A 174 -21.67 3.55 4.71
N ILE A 175 -21.06 2.38 4.88
CA ILE A 175 -21.51 1.11 4.27
C ILE A 175 -22.94 0.74 4.70
N PRO A 176 -23.34 0.79 5.99
CA PRO A 176 -24.71 0.50 6.40
C PRO A 176 -25.75 1.40 5.73
N GLY A 177 -25.41 2.66 5.48
CA GLY A 177 -26.30 3.65 4.84
C GLY A 177 -26.56 3.38 3.35
N ILE A 178 -25.65 2.69 2.68
CA ILE A 178 -25.78 2.32 1.26
C ILE A 178 -26.51 0.97 1.14
N SER A 179 -26.12 -0.02 1.93
CA SER A 179 -26.73 -1.35 1.90
C SER A 179 -28.23 -1.31 2.24
N SER A 180 -28.64 -0.43 3.16
CA SER A 180 -30.04 -0.26 3.56
C SER A 180 -30.95 0.31 2.47
N ARG A 181 -30.41 1.08 1.50
CA ARG A 181 -31.18 1.59 0.34
C ARG A 181 -31.57 0.48 -0.64
N ARG A 182 -30.91 -0.67 -0.57
CA ARG A 182 -31.12 -1.82 -1.45
C ARG A 182 -32.24 -2.75 -0.99
N VAL A 183 -32.60 -2.66 0.29
CA VAL A 183 -33.64 -3.49 0.94
C VAL A 183 -35.01 -2.78 0.91
N ARG A 184 -35.07 -1.55 0.38
CA ARG A 184 -36.31 -0.79 0.19
C ARG A 184 -36.81 -0.85 -1.25
#